data_AF-D4DNV7-F1
#
_entry.id   AF-D4DNV7-F1
#
_cell.length_a   1.000
_cell.length_b   1.000
_cell.length_c   1.000
_cell.angle_alpha   90.00
_cell.angle_beta   90.00
_cell.angle_gamma   90.00
#
_symmetry.space_group_name_H-M   'P 1'
#
loop_
_entity.id
_entity.type
_entity.pdbx_description
1 polymer ?
#
loop_
_entity_poly.entity_id
_entity_poly.type
_entity_poly.pdbx_seq_one_letter_code
_entity_poly.pdbx_strand_id
1 'polypeptide(L)'
;MSDLHLWPAHSHPYHNELLSSWLVRTAHVNGLKVQTFCNLVFGNNYEIWNRDIDRYIPEWIVIKLSEKSGISAEKIDRTSLRRFQGILFDKVRPSGHLTWVNSLQIYHRKRVGYGLLFCPLCLAEDYEPYFRVSWHVACYTFCPKHKVILHDRCSHCGAGVAFHRQEMGNMQETAFRPLKFCWQCKTDLACTETQPVTAWSGNTLEQWRRLLVWLEHYPVESSQNSYRDSLKILHHFVTLLTSQRLAPKLYSYLCLKTGSQPQKIDKSKRTAWESRELIERHHTLDLCWWLIDNYPDNLFQTWKDGVLRYNHMLKDFDDCPDDFKKLIDVLNRNIRKELYRKTMF
;
A
#
# COMPACT_ATOMS: atom_id res chain seq x y z
N MET A 1 -13.97 -27.89 -32.39
CA MET A 1 -12.49 -27.91 -32.29
C MET A 1 -12.09 -26.97 -31.17
N SER A 2 -12.09 -27.47 -29.93
CA SER A 2 -11.74 -26.71 -28.73
C SER A 2 -10.35 -27.14 -28.26
N ASP A 3 -9.34 -26.89 -29.10
CA ASP A 3 -7.96 -27.12 -28.69
C ASP A 3 -7.55 -25.95 -27.80
N LEU A 4 -7.65 -26.18 -26.48
CA LEU A 4 -7.14 -25.32 -25.42
C LEU A 4 -5.61 -25.26 -25.51
N HIS A 5 -5.12 -24.50 -26.49
CA HIS A 5 -3.72 -24.14 -26.52
C HIS A 5 -3.48 -22.96 -25.56
N LEU A 6 -2.59 -23.21 -24.61
CA LEU A 6 -1.89 -22.19 -23.83
C LEU A 6 -1.35 -21.10 -24.77
N TRP A 7 -1.02 -19.92 -24.22
CA TRP A 7 -0.32 -18.93 -25.03
C TRP A 7 1.01 -19.48 -25.55
N PRO A 8 1.44 -19.11 -26.78
CA PRO A 8 2.73 -19.50 -27.32
C PRO A 8 3.88 -19.19 -26.36
N ALA A 9 3.87 -18.00 -25.77
CA ALA A 9 4.69 -17.64 -24.62
C ALA A 9 3.79 -17.45 -23.38
N HIS A 10 3.96 -18.27 -22.36
CA HIS A 10 3.15 -18.24 -21.13
C HIS A 10 4.06 -17.98 -19.93
N SER A 11 4.64 -16.78 -19.86
CA SER A 11 5.51 -16.40 -18.76
C SER A 11 4.77 -16.46 -17.42
N HIS A 12 5.40 -17.05 -16.41
CA HIS A 12 4.88 -17.03 -15.05
C HIS A 12 5.16 -15.67 -14.38
N PRO A 13 4.29 -15.21 -13.47
CA PRO A 13 4.53 -14.00 -12.70
C PRO A 13 5.77 -14.19 -11.82
N TYR A 14 6.59 -13.15 -11.72
CA TYR A 14 7.70 -13.14 -10.77
C TYR A 14 7.20 -13.06 -9.33
N HIS A 15 8.10 -13.31 -8.39
CA HIS A 15 7.81 -13.13 -6.98
C HIS A 15 7.34 -11.71 -6.70
N ASN A 16 6.19 -11.59 -6.05
CA ASN A 16 5.57 -10.32 -5.69
C ASN A 16 5.25 -9.45 -6.92
N GLU A 17 5.13 -10.01 -8.13
CA GLU A 17 4.76 -9.24 -9.32
C GLU A 17 3.27 -8.86 -9.33
N LEU A 18 3.00 -7.61 -9.69
CA LEU A 18 1.66 -7.04 -9.82
C LEU A 18 0.95 -7.59 -11.08
N LEU A 19 -0.36 -7.86 -11.00
CA LEU A 19 -1.16 -8.39 -12.11
C LEU A 19 -0.98 -7.55 -13.39
N SER A 20 -1.09 -6.22 -13.27
CA SER A 20 -0.90 -5.32 -14.41
C SER A 20 0.51 -5.37 -14.99
N SER A 21 1.54 -5.53 -14.16
CA SER A 21 2.94 -5.73 -14.59
C SER A 21 3.07 -7.02 -15.38
N TRP A 22 2.58 -8.11 -14.82
CA TRP A 22 2.62 -9.43 -15.43
C TRP A 22 1.84 -9.47 -16.74
N LEU A 23 0.67 -8.82 -16.82
CA LEU A 23 -0.12 -8.70 -18.05
C LEU A 23 0.64 -7.99 -19.18
N VAL A 24 1.33 -6.89 -18.87
CA VAL A 24 2.14 -6.15 -19.86
C VAL A 24 3.31 -7.00 -20.32
N ARG A 25 4.02 -7.66 -19.40
CA ARG A 25 5.11 -8.60 -19.75
C ARG A 25 4.60 -9.75 -20.62
N THR A 26 3.48 -10.35 -20.25
CA THR A 26 2.84 -11.44 -21.00
C THR A 26 2.48 -10.99 -22.41
N ALA A 27 1.97 -9.76 -22.59
CA ALA A 27 1.71 -9.20 -23.91
C ALA A 27 3.01 -9.06 -24.73
N HIS A 28 4.06 -8.47 -24.14
CA HIS A 28 5.34 -8.25 -24.80
C HIS A 28 6.02 -9.55 -25.24
N VAL A 29 6.04 -10.60 -24.40
CA VAL A 29 6.64 -11.90 -24.76
C VAL A 29 5.86 -12.64 -25.85
N ASN A 30 4.57 -12.33 -26.02
CA ASN A 30 3.76 -12.82 -27.14
C ASN A 30 3.84 -11.89 -28.38
N GLY A 31 4.70 -10.87 -28.36
CA GLY A 31 4.89 -9.99 -29.51
C GLY A 31 3.74 -8.99 -29.71
N LEU A 32 2.93 -8.72 -28.69
CA LEU A 32 1.72 -7.91 -28.80
C LEU A 32 1.77 -6.69 -27.90
N LYS A 33 1.26 -5.56 -28.41
CA LYS A 33 0.95 -4.38 -27.58
C LYS A 33 -0.11 -4.75 -26.55
N VAL A 34 -0.02 -4.19 -25.35
CA VAL A 34 -0.86 -4.60 -24.21
C VAL A 34 -2.36 -4.43 -24.50
N GLN A 35 -2.75 -3.35 -25.19
CA GLN A 35 -4.17 -3.14 -25.56
C GLN A 35 -4.65 -4.20 -26.55
N THR A 36 -3.84 -4.51 -27.57
CA THR A 36 -4.16 -5.55 -28.56
C THR A 36 -4.24 -6.92 -27.90
N PHE A 37 -3.29 -7.25 -27.03
CA PHE A 37 -3.29 -8.49 -26.27
C PHE A 37 -4.55 -8.62 -25.41
N CYS A 38 -4.87 -7.59 -24.62
CA CYS A 38 -6.08 -7.60 -23.78
C CYS A 38 -7.36 -7.78 -24.63
N ASN A 39 -7.47 -7.08 -25.75
CA ASN A 39 -8.62 -7.19 -26.65
C ASN A 39 -8.77 -8.60 -27.24
N LEU A 40 -7.67 -9.25 -27.62
CA LEU A 40 -7.68 -10.62 -28.15
C LEU A 40 -8.06 -11.66 -27.08
N VAL A 41 -7.56 -11.48 -25.86
CA VAL A 41 -7.76 -12.44 -24.76
C VAL A 41 -9.12 -12.29 -24.09
N PHE A 42 -9.55 -11.06 -23.86
CA PHE A 42 -10.69 -10.71 -23.02
C PHE A 42 -11.87 -10.12 -23.81
N GLY A 43 -11.68 -9.82 -25.09
CA GLY A 43 -12.66 -9.14 -25.93
C GLY A 43 -12.68 -7.62 -25.72
N ASN A 44 -13.40 -6.92 -26.60
CA ASN A 44 -13.47 -5.45 -26.60
C ASN A 44 -14.57 -4.88 -25.68
N ASN A 45 -15.32 -5.74 -25.00
CA ASN A 45 -16.45 -5.33 -24.15
C ASN A 45 -16.00 -4.82 -22.78
N TYR A 46 -14.73 -4.99 -22.42
CA TYR A 46 -14.21 -4.68 -21.09
C TYR A 46 -13.02 -3.72 -21.15
N GLU A 47 -13.19 -2.55 -20.53
CA GLU A 47 -12.12 -1.56 -20.39
C GLU A 47 -11.24 -1.87 -19.17
N ILE A 48 -10.39 -2.90 -19.30
CA ILE A 48 -9.53 -3.43 -18.22
C ILE A 48 -8.72 -2.31 -17.56
N TRP A 49 -8.15 -1.41 -18.36
CA TRP A 49 -7.26 -0.34 -17.90
C TRP A 49 -7.97 0.89 -17.32
N ASN A 50 -9.30 0.97 -17.42
CA ASN A 50 -10.10 2.04 -16.82
C ASN A 50 -10.45 1.77 -15.35
N ARG A 51 -9.98 0.64 -14.81
CA ARG A 51 -10.13 0.25 -13.41
C ARG A 51 -8.77 -0.15 -12.84
N ASP A 52 -8.73 -0.20 -11.51
CA ASP A 52 -7.60 -0.74 -10.78
C ASP A 52 -7.74 -2.26 -10.68
N ILE A 53 -7.25 -2.95 -11.71
CA ILE A 53 -7.29 -4.42 -11.80
C ILE A 53 -6.41 -5.10 -10.75
N ASP A 54 -5.41 -4.37 -10.25
CA ASP A 54 -4.50 -4.84 -9.21
C ASP A 54 -5.19 -4.82 -7.85
N ARG A 55 -6.11 -3.88 -7.65
CA ARG A 55 -6.97 -3.82 -6.46
C ARG A 55 -8.09 -4.84 -6.48
N TYR A 56 -8.76 -5.02 -7.61
CA TYR A 56 -9.85 -5.99 -7.75
C TYR A 56 -9.76 -6.67 -9.11
N ILE A 57 -9.33 -7.93 -9.09
CA ILE A 57 -9.36 -8.82 -10.24
C ILE A 57 -10.76 -9.47 -10.36
N PRO A 58 -11.50 -9.24 -11.46
CA PRO A 58 -12.72 -9.98 -11.75
C PRO A 58 -12.45 -11.47 -11.98
N GLU A 59 -13.35 -12.33 -11.53
CA GLU A 59 -13.23 -13.80 -11.65
C GLU A 59 -13.05 -14.27 -13.10
N TRP A 60 -13.75 -13.65 -14.05
CA TRP A 60 -13.62 -13.99 -15.46
C TRP A 60 -12.20 -13.71 -16.01
N ILE A 61 -11.47 -12.73 -15.46
CA ILE A 61 -10.04 -12.52 -15.78
C ILE A 61 -9.22 -13.67 -15.21
N VAL A 62 -9.44 -14.04 -13.95
CA VAL A 62 -8.73 -15.16 -13.29
C VAL A 62 -8.89 -16.45 -14.09
N ILE A 63 -10.12 -16.81 -14.45
CA ILE A 63 -10.42 -18.00 -15.24
C ILE A 63 -9.67 -17.96 -16.57
N LYS A 64 -9.79 -16.86 -17.31
CA LYS A 64 -9.14 -16.73 -18.63
C LYS A 64 -7.62 -16.79 -18.55
N LEU A 65 -7.03 -16.14 -17.55
CA LEU A 65 -5.59 -16.18 -17.29
C LEU A 65 -5.15 -17.60 -16.91
N SER A 66 -5.91 -18.29 -16.05
CA SER A 66 -5.62 -19.66 -15.64
C SER A 66 -5.65 -20.61 -16.85
N GLU A 67 -6.68 -20.52 -17.68
CA GLU A 67 -6.83 -21.32 -18.91
C GLU A 67 -5.66 -21.10 -19.88
N LYS A 68 -5.17 -19.87 -20.02
CA LYS A 68 -4.18 -19.51 -21.04
C LYS A 68 -2.72 -19.57 -20.60
N SER A 69 -2.47 -19.43 -19.30
CA SER A 69 -1.12 -19.51 -18.73
C SER A 69 -0.81 -20.86 -18.07
N GLY A 70 -1.83 -21.68 -17.77
CA GLY A 70 -1.65 -22.91 -17.01
C GLY A 70 -1.38 -22.68 -15.52
N ILE A 71 -1.57 -21.45 -15.02
CA ILE A 71 -1.32 -21.06 -13.63
C ILE A 71 -2.62 -21.17 -12.84
N SER A 72 -2.56 -21.72 -11.62
CA SER A 72 -3.75 -21.82 -10.77
C SER A 72 -4.35 -20.45 -10.43
N ALA A 73 -5.67 -20.41 -10.29
CA ALA A 73 -6.40 -19.22 -9.86
C ALA A 73 -5.83 -18.59 -8.58
N GLU A 74 -5.44 -19.42 -7.60
CA GLU A 74 -4.82 -18.98 -6.35
C GLU A 74 -3.51 -18.20 -6.60
N LYS A 75 -2.63 -18.69 -7.47
CA LYS A 75 -1.37 -18.00 -7.80
C LYS A 75 -1.63 -16.69 -8.54
N ILE A 76 -2.64 -16.65 -9.41
CA ILE A 76 -3.07 -15.43 -10.12
C ILE A 76 -3.61 -14.41 -9.13
N ASP A 77 -4.48 -14.81 -8.20
CA ASP A 77 -5.01 -13.92 -7.16
C ASP A 77 -3.89 -13.28 -6.32
N ARG A 78 -2.78 -14.00 -6.08
CA ARG A 78 -1.60 -13.49 -5.36
C ARG A 78 -0.79 -12.42 -6.11
N THR A 79 -1.09 -12.18 -7.39
CA THR A 79 -0.56 -11.03 -8.16
C THR A 79 -1.37 -9.75 -7.94
N SER A 80 -2.50 -9.84 -7.24
CA SER A 80 -3.36 -8.70 -6.88
C SER A 80 -3.25 -8.37 -5.39
N LEU A 81 -3.84 -7.24 -5.00
CA LEU A 81 -3.99 -6.86 -3.60
C LEU A 81 -4.86 -7.81 -2.80
N ARG A 82 -5.66 -8.68 -3.45
CA ARG A 82 -6.48 -9.70 -2.77
C ARG A 82 -5.64 -10.55 -1.80
N ARG A 83 -4.34 -10.74 -2.07
CA ARG A 83 -3.41 -11.43 -1.17
C ARG A 83 -3.32 -10.84 0.25
N PHE A 84 -3.71 -9.58 0.42
CA PHE A 84 -3.69 -8.88 1.71
C PHE A 84 -5.08 -8.83 2.38
N GLN A 85 -6.10 -9.43 1.77
CA GLN A 85 -7.41 -9.56 2.38
C GLN A 85 -7.31 -10.35 3.69
N GLY A 86 -7.98 -9.86 4.73
CA GLY A 86 -7.88 -10.39 6.09
C GLY A 86 -6.70 -9.84 6.89
N ILE A 87 -5.71 -9.21 6.25
CA ILE A 87 -4.52 -8.64 6.92
C ILE A 87 -4.59 -7.12 6.94
N LEU A 88 -4.64 -6.51 5.75
CA LEU A 88 -4.67 -5.06 5.60
C LEU A 88 -6.08 -4.49 5.55
N PHE A 89 -7.03 -5.30 5.10
CA PHE A 89 -8.45 -4.93 4.96
C PHE A 89 -9.31 -6.19 4.96
N ASP A 90 -10.55 -6.09 5.45
CA ASP A 90 -11.41 -7.27 5.58
C ASP A 90 -12.03 -7.72 4.26
N LYS A 91 -12.42 -6.76 3.41
CA LYS A 91 -13.07 -7.03 2.12
C LYS A 91 -12.49 -6.18 1.02
N VAL A 92 -12.17 -6.80 -0.12
CA VAL A 92 -11.80 -6.08 -1.33
C VAL A 92 -13.01 -5.28 -1.81
N ARG A 93 -12.77 -4.03 -2.23
CA ARG A 93 -13.78 -3.16 -2.82
C ARG A 93 -13.30 -2.63 -4.17
N PRO A 94 -14.11 -2.66 -5.23
CA PRO A 94 -13.69 -2.19 -6.56
C PRO A 94 -13.53 -0.66 -6.62
N SER A 95 -14.13 0.08 -5.69
CA SER A 95 -14.10 1.54 -5.65
C SER A 95 -14.09 2.06 -4.20
N GLY A 96 -13.87 3.37 -4.05
CA GLY A 96 -13.84 4.04 -2.77
C GLY A 96 -12.50 3.87 -2.03
N HIS A 97 -12.47 4.33 -0.79
CA HIS A 97 -11.31 4.16 0.08
C HIS A 97 -11.16 2.70 0.53
N LEU A 98 -9.91 2.22 0.59
CA LEU A 98 -9.54 0.91 1.11
C LEU A 98 -8.30 1.08 1.98
N THR A 99 -8.39 0.62 3.21
CA THR A 99 -7.33 0.70 4.22
C THR A 99 -6.02 0.17 3.66
N TRP A 100 -4.93 0.90 3.89
CA TRP A 100 -3.56 0.55 3.46
C TRP A 100 -3.35 0.39 1.95
N VAL A 101 -4.28 0.82 1.10
CA VAL A 101 -4.13 0.75 -0.36
C VAL A 101 -4.02 2.16 -0.92
N ASN A 102 -2.89 2.46 -1.55
CA ASN A 102 -2.67 3.74 -2.19
C ASN A 102 -3.70 3.98 -3.31
N SER A 103 -4.12 5.23 -3.48
CA SER A 103 -5.12 5.58 -4.51
C SER A 103 -4.47 5.96 -5.84
N LEU A 104 -4.86 5.28 -6.91
CA LEU A 104 -4.49 5.66 -8.29
C LEU A 104 -5.34 6.83 -8.83
N GLN A 105 -6.44 7.20 -8.16
CA GLN A 105 -7.42 8.21 -8.59
C GLN A 105 -7.73 8.11 -10.09
N ILE A 106 -8.38 7.02 -10.48
CA ILE A 106 -8.65 6.72 -11.89
C ILE A 106 -9.90 7.46 -12.34
N TYR A 107 -9.75 8.29 -13.39
CA TYR A 107 -10.84 8.95 -14.10
C TYR A 107 -10.80 8.53 -15.57
N HIS A 108 -11.78 7.74 -16.01
CA HIS A 108 -11.74 6.98 -17.26
C HIS A 108 -10.41 6.22 -17.40
N ARG A 109 -9.57 6.59 -18.37
CA ARG A 109 -8.24 6.00 -18.62
C ARG A 109 -7.08 6.77 -17.99
N LYS A 110 -7.35 7.91 -17.34
CA LYS A 110 -6.31 8.75 -16.73
C LYS A 110 -6.15 8.38 -15.26
N ARG A 111 -4.91 8.05 -14.86
CA ARG A 111 -4.51 7.93 -13.47
C ARG A 111 -3.94 9.28 -13.04
N VAL A 112 -4.63 9.99 -12.15
CA VAL A 112 -4.15 11.29 -11.65
C VAL A 112 -3.50 11.19 -10.28
N GLY A 113 -3.65 10.04 -9.60
CA GLY A 113 -3.00 9.74 -8.33
C GLY A 113 -1.67 9.02 -8.51
N TYR A 114 -0.85 9.07 -7.47
CA TYR A 114 0.51 8.49 -7.42
C TYR A 114 0.52 7.18 -6.63
N GLY A 115 -0.47 6.32 -6.90
CA GLY A 115 -0.74 5.16 -6.03
C GLY A 115 0.21 3.97 -6.22
N LEU A 116 0.93 3.90 -7.33
CA LEU A 116 1.90 2.85 -7.58
C LEU A 116 3.32 3.38 -7.39
N LEU A 117 4.00 2.82 -6.40
CA LEU A 117 5.37 3.19 -6.03
C LEU A 117 6.40 2.35 -6.80
N PHE A 118 7.67 2.71 -6.65
CA PHE A 118 8.81 1.90 -7.07
C PHE A 118 10.07 2.17 -6.27
N CYS A 119 10.97 1.18 -6.25
CA CYS A 119 12.34 1.36 -5.81
C CYS A 119 13.26 1.41 -7.04
N PRO A 120 14.03 2.49 -7.26
CA PRO A 120 14.96 2.59 -8.39
C PRO A 120 15.99 1.46 -8.42
N LEU A 121 16.51 1.07 -7.24
CA LEU A 121 17.52 0.02 -7.10
C LEU A 121 16.95 -1.37 -7.40
N CYS A 122 15.72 -1.69 -6.98
CA CYS A 122 15.07 -2.92 -7.40
C CYS A 122 14.93 -2.99 -8.93
N LEU A 123 14.47 -1.90 -9.56
CA LEU A 123 14.32 -1.84 -11.02
C LEU A 123 15.67 -1.94 -11.76
N ALA A 124 16.77 -1.51 -11.14
CA ALA A 124 18.12 -1.62 -11.69
C ALA A 124 18.68 -3.05 -11.59
N GLU A 125 18.39 -3.75 -10.49
CA GLU A 125 18.87 -5.10 -10.22
C GLU A 125 18.06 -6.20 -10.92
N ASP A 126 16.78 -5.94 -11.19
CA ASP A 126 15.89 -6.88 -11.86
C ASP A 126 16.40 -7.17 -13.29
N TYR A 127 16.69 -8.44 -13.61
CA TYR A 127 17.06 -8.86 -14.97
C TYR A 127 16.01 -8.42 -15.98
N GLU A 128 14.74 -8.62 -15.64
CA GLU A 128 13.60 -8.06 -16.36
C GLU A 128 12.77 -7.21 -15.38
N PRO A 129 12.86 -5.87 -15.43
CA PRO A 129 12.23 -4.99 -14.46
C PRO A 129 10.71 -5.13 -14.41
N TYR A 130 10.18 -5.31 -13.20
CA TYR A 130 8.75 -5.51 -12.95
C TYR A 130 8.26 -4.74 -11.72
N PHE A 131 6.96 -4.48 -11.66
CA PHE A 131 6.35 -3.75 -10.54
C PHE A 131 5.76 -4.70 -9.52
N ARG A 132 5.96 -4.40 -8.24
CA ARG A 132 5.64 -5.30 -7.13
C ARG A 132 4.27 -5.02 -6.51
N VAL A 133 3.59 -6.04 -6.01
CA VAL A 133 2.30 -5.91 -5.28
C VAL A 133 2.46 -5.04 -4.05
N SER A 134 3.56 -5.21 -3.31
CA SER A 134 3.87 -4.40 -2.13
C SER A 134 3.98 -2.90 -2.42
N TRP A 135 4.36 -2.50 -3.63
CA TRP A 135 4.49 -1.08 -4.00
C TRP A 135 3.15 -0.36 -4.17
N HIS A 136 2.04 -1.07 -4.10
CA HIS A 136 0.70 -0.49 -4.10
C HIS A 136 0.12 -0.35 -2.66
N VAL A 137 0.86 -0.84 -1.65
CA VAL A 137 0.46 -0.79 -0.25
C VAL A 137 0.99 0.49 0.41
N ALA A 138 0.14 1.16 1.19
CA ALA A 138 0.40 2.50 1.70
C ALA A 138 1.39 2.58 2.86
N CYS A 139 1.59 1.48 3.61
CA CYS A 139 2.63 1.41 4.65
C CYS A 139 4.04 1.14 4.10
N TYR A 140 4.16 0.72 2.84
CA TYR A 140 5.43 0.67 2.13
C TYR A 140 5.78 2.08 1.68
N THR A 141 6.50 2.81 2.53
CA THR A 141 7.01 4.15 2.18
C THR A 141 8.49 4.13 1.81
N PHE A 142 9.17 3.03 2.11
CA PHE A 142 10.56 2.76 1.77
C PHE A 142 10.72 1.30 1.33
N CYS A 143 11.80 1.01 0.61
CA CYS A 143 12.17 -0.35 0.21
C CYS A 143 12.81 -1.10 1.38
N PRO A 144 12.25 -2.23 1.87
CA PRO A 144 12.85 -2.98 2.98
C PRO A 144 14.17 -3.67 2.60
N LYS A 145 14.40 -3.93 1.31
CA LYS A 145 15.64 -4.50 0.77
C LYS A 145 16.77 -3.47 0.73
N HIS A 146 16.52 -2.32 0.10
CA HIS A 146 17.55 -1.29 -0.14
C HIS A 146 17.61 -0.18 0.90
N LYS A 147 16.61 -0.09 1.79
CA LYS A 147 16.51 0.94 2.84
C LYS A 147 16.57 2.37 2.26
N VAL A 148 15.85 2.58 1.18
CA VAL A 148 15.67 3.89 0.53
C VAL A 148 14.19 4.23 0.45
N ILE A 149 13.86 5.52 0.53
CA ILE A 149 12.50 6.01 0.30
C ILE A 149 12.05 5.58 -1.12
N LEU A 150 10.81 5.12 -1.24
CA LEU A 150 10.25 4.76 -2.55
C LEU A 150 9.96 6.02 -3.37
N HIS A 151 9.66 5.86 -4.65
CA HIS A 151 9.22 6.96 -5.50
C HIS A 151 7.83 6.66 -6.04
N ASP A 152 7.00 7.69 -6.17
CA ASP A 152 5.62 7.61 -6.66
C ASP A 152 5.43 8.28 -8.04
N ARG A 153 6.48 8.96 -8.51
CA ARG A 153 6.54 9.75 -9.75
C ARG A 153 7.91 9.63 -10.40
N CYS A 154 7.94 9.91 -11.70
CA CYS A 154 9.18 10.16 -12.43
C CYS A 154 9.83 11.46 -11.93
N SER A 155 11.11 11.41 -11.59
CA SER A 155 11.89 12.58 -11.16
C SER A 155 12.08 13.64 -12.25
N HIS A 156 12.00 13.25 -13.53
CA HIS A 156 12.19 14.17 -14.65
C HIS A 156 10.92 14.93 -15.04
N CYS A 157 9.78 14.25 -15.18
CA CYS A 157 8.54 14.87 -15.66
C CYS A 157 7.39 14.92 -14.65
N GLY A 158 7.56 14.35 -13.45
CA GLY A 158 6.53 14.32 -12.41
C GLY A 158 5.35 13.37 -12.68
N ALA A 159 5.34 12.65 -13.82
CA ALA A 159 4.25 11.72 -14.13
C ALA A 159 4.26 10.51 -13.18
N GLY A 160 3.08 10.11 -12.71
CA GLY A 160 2.90 8.87 -11.96
C GLY A 160 3.17 7.62 -12.80
N VAL A 161 3.42 6.49 -12.13
CA VAL A 161 3.70 5.22 -12.79
C VAL A 161 2.47 4.70 -13.54
N ALA A 162 2.61 4.52 -14.85
CA ALA A 162 1.58 3.93 -15.72
C ALA A 162 2.21 3.20 -16.92
N PHE A 163 3.04 2.18 -16.65
CA PHE A 163 3.81 1.45 -17.68
C PHE A 163 2.94 0.87 -18.81
N HIS A 164 1.68 0.47 -18.54
CA HIS A 164 0.71 0.02 -19.55
C HIS A 164 0.35 1.08 -20.62
N ARG A 165 0.79 2.34 -20.43
CA ARG A 165 0.58 3.44 -21.38
C ARG A 165 1.80 3.74 -22.25
N GLN A 166 2.93 3.04 -22.06
CA GLN A 166 4.17 3.29 -22.80
C GLN A 166 3.97 3.25 -24.33
N GLU A 167 3.04 2.41 -24.80
CA GLU A 167 2.76 2.13 -26.21
C GLU A 167 1.60 2.96 -26.80
N MET A 168 0.89 3.74 -25.97
CA MET A 168 -0.26 4.51 -26.44
C MET A 168 0.18 5.65 -27.38
N GLY A 169 -0.45 5.73 -28.55
CA GLY A 169 -0.23 6.82 -29.52
C GLY A 169 0.93 6.58 -30.50
N ASN A 170 1.73 5.53 -30.33
CA ASN A 170 2.89 5.24 -31.19
C ASN A 170 2.62 4.01 -32.07
N MET A 171 1.98 4.19 -33.22
CA MET A 171 1.69 3.09 -34.15
C MET A 171 2.94 2.48 -34.78
N GLN A 172 3.96 3.30 -35.08
CA GLN A 172 5.18 2.89 -35.80
C GLN A 172 6.23 2.21 -34.90
N GLU A 173 6.06 2.28 -33.58
CA GLU A 173 6.98 1.67 -32.64
C GLU A 173 6.71 0.17 -32.51
N THR A 174 7.71 -0.63 -32.87
CA THR A 174 7.65 -2.10 -32.90
C THR A 174 8.40 -2.74 -31.73
N ALA A 175 9.33 -2.02 -31.09
CA ALA A 175 10.09 -2.53 -29.96
C ALA A 175 9.36 -2.27 -28.64
N PHE A 176 9.23 -3.32 -27.81
CA PHE A 176 8.70 -3.22 -26.46
C PHE A 176 9.78 -2.67 -25.51
N ARG A 177 9.43 -1.66 -24.73
CA ARG A 177 10.33 -1.12 -23.71
C ARG A 177 10.16 -1.89 -22.38
N PRO A 178 11.25 -2.07 -21.62
CA PRO A 178 11.16 -2.49 -20.23
C PRO A 178 10.22 -1.59 -19.42
N LEU A 179 9.52 -2.17 -18.44
CA LEU A 179 8.51 -1.45 -17.65
C LEU A 179 9.11 -0.31 -16.81
N LYS A 180 10.42 -0.35 -16.55
CA LYS A 180 11.16 0.70 -15.82
C LYS A 180 11.22 2.05 -16.53
N PHE A 181 10.87 2.16 -17.81
CA PHE A 181 10.86 3.46 -18.50
C PHE A 181 9.59 4.26 -18.21
N CYS A 182 9.72 5.56 -17.96
CA CYS A 182 8.57 6.44 -17.76
C CYS A 182 7.67 6.44 -19.02
N TRP A 183 6.37 6.22 -18.84
CA TRP A 183 5.44 6.18 -19.96
C TRP A 183 5.33 7.51 -20.72
N GLN A 184 5.56 8.63 -20.02
CA GLN A 184 5.43 9.98 -20.56
C GLN A 184 6.74 10.49 -21.21
N CYS A 185 7.82 10.60 -20.43
CA CYS A 185 9.08 11.20 -20.91
C CYS A 185 10.15 10.19 -21.33
N LYS A 186 9.89 8.89 -21.14
CA LYS A 186 10.81 7.79 -21.49
C LYS A 186 12.13 7.75 -20.72
N THR A 187 12.32 8.58 -19.68
CA THR A 187 13.46 8.46 -18.74
C THR A 187 13.42 7.10 -18.02
N ASP A 188 14.59 6.49 -17.80
CA ASP A 188 14.73 5.28 -17.00
C ASP A 188 14.50 5.59 -15.52
N LEU A 189 13.45 5.00 -14.92
CA LEU A 189 13.13 5.18 -13.52
C LEU A 189 14.17 4.52 -12.59
N ALA A 190 14.94 3.54 -13.07
CA ALA A 190 16.03 2.92 -12.32
C ALA A 190 17.21 3.87 -12.06
N CYS A 191 17.33 4.95 -12.85
CA CYS A 191 18.35 6.00 -12.67
C CYS A 191 17.89 7.13 -11.73
N THR A 192 16.73 6.99 -11.08
CA THR A 192 16.25 7.99 -10.13
C THR A 192 17.15 8.03 -8.90
N GLU A 193 17.58 9.24 -8.52
CA GLU A 193 18.38 9.45 -7.31
C GLU A 193 17.62 8.98 -6.06
N THR A 194 18.31 8.20 -5.22
CA THR A 194 17.72 7.59 -4.03
C THR A 194 18.13 8.32 -2.75
N GLN A 195 17.20 8.41 -1.80
CA GLN A 195 17.48 8.90 -0.45
C GLN A 195 17.38 7.75 0.56
N PRO A 196 18.40 7.55 1.43
CA PRO A 196 18.30 6.60 2.53
C PRO A 196 17.08 6.89 3.40
N VAL A 197 16.38 5.83 3.83
CA VAL A 197 15.29 5.99 4.79
C VAL A 197 15.85 6.31 6.17
N THR A 198 15.22 7.25 6.85
CA THR A 198 15.47 7.58 8.26
C THR A 198 14.19 7.39 9.05
N ALA A 199 14.32 7.10 10.34
CA ALA A 199 13.21 7.06 11.29
C ALA A 199 13.66 7.78 12.58
N TRP A 200 12.73 8.07 13.48
CA TRP A 200 13.06 8.70 14.76
C TRP A 200 14.03 7.86 15.61
N SER A 201 14.01 6.53 15.47
CA SER A 201 15.00 5.63 16.06
C SER A 201 15.37 4.47 15.13
N GLY A 202 16.60 3.95 15.29
CA GLY A 202 17.06 2.78 14.55
C GLY A 202 16.26 1.50 14.88
N ASN A 203 15.78 1.38 16.12
CA ASN A 203 14.92 0.27 16.55
C ASN A 203 13.58 0.29 15.81
N THR A 204 12.93 1.45 15.76
CA THR A 204 11.68 1.63 15.02
C THR A 204 11.85 1.32 13.54
N LEU A 205 12.94 1.80 12.91
CA LEU A 205 13.17 1.50 11.50
C LEU A 205 13.28 -0.02 11.25
N GLU A 206 13.97 -0.74 12.13
CA GLU A 206 14.13 -2.19 12.00
C GLU A 206 12.83 -2.95 12.26
N GLN A 207 12.02 -2.54 13.25
CA GLN A 207 10.69 -3.13 13.48
C GLN A 207 9.75 -2.89 12.29
N TRP A 208 9.73 -1.67 11.77
CA TRP A 208 8.95 -1.35 10.57
C TRP A 208 9.42 -2.17 9.38
N ARG A 209 10.74 -2.29 9.16
CA ARG A 209 11.30 -3.12 8.09
C ARG A 209 10.89 -4.59 8.23
N ARG A 210 10.93 -5.16 9.43
CA ARG A 210 10.49 -6.55 9.70
C ARG A 210 9.02 -6.75 9.37
N LEU A 211 8.16 -5.80 9.74
CA LEU A 211 6.74 -5.81 9.38
C LEU A 211 6.54 -5.79 7.86
N LEU A 212 7.29 -4.97 7.13
CA LEU A 212 7.22 -4.94 5.66
C LEU A 212 7.70 -6.26 5.04
N VAL A 213 8.82 -6.81 5.50
CA VAL A 213 9.31 -8.12 5.03
C VAL A 213 8.30 -9.24 5.32
N TRP A 214 7.65 -9.20 6.49
CA TRP A 214 6.59 -10.14 6.85
C TRP A 214 5.38 -10.03 5.91
N LEU A 215 4.94 -8.80 5.59
CA LEU A 215 3.84 -8.57 4.63
C LEU A 215 4.15 -9.15 3.25
N GLU A 216 5.39 -9.04 2.79
CA GLU A 216 5.80 -9.57 1.49
C GLU A 216 5.73 -11.11 1.43
N HIS A 217 6.19 -11.78 2.49
CA HIS A 217 6.30 -13.25 2.54
C HIS A 217 5.08 -13.95 3.13
N TYR A 218 4.09 -13.20 3.63
CA TYR A 218 3.00 -13.73 4.45
C TYR A 218 2.38 -15.03 3.86
N PRO A 219 2.55 -16.17 4.55
CA PRO A 219 1.84 -17.40 4.22
C PRO A 219 0.42 -17.30 4.75
N VAL A 220 -0.55 -17.77 3.94
CA VAL A 220 -2.00 -17.68 4.19
C VAL A 220 -2.45 -18.40 5.49
N GLU A 221 -1.56 -19.10 6.20
CA GLU A 221 -1.93 -20.05 7.25
C GLU A 221 -1.27 -19.85 8.63
N SER A 222 -0.51 -18.77 8.89
CA SER A 222 0.12 -18.63 10.22
C SER A 222 -0.66 -17.69 11.17
N SER A 223 -1.00 -18.24 12.33
CA SER A 223 -1.68 -17.68 13.51
C SER A 223 -1.06 -16.44 14.19
N GLN A 224 -0.29 -15.61 13.48
CA GLN A 224 0.32 -14.41 14.04
C GLN A 224 -0.63 -13.20 13.94
N ASN A 225 -1.61 -13.13 14.84
CA ASN A 225 -2.53 -12.00 14.98
C ASN A 225 -1.82 -10.68 15.34
N SER A 226 -0.61 -10.72 15.92
CA SER A 226 0.03 -9.52 16.49
C SER A 226 0.39 -8.44 15.47
N TYR A 227 0.92 -8.79 14.28
CA TYR A 227 1.25 -7.80 13.25
C TYR A 227 0.01 -7.22 12.58
N ARG A 228 -1.03 -8.05 12.37
CA ARG A 228 -2.33 -7.58 11.87
C ARG A 228 -2.94 -6.56 12.82
N ASP A 229 -2.96 -6.86 14.12
CA ASP A 229 -3.50 -5.96 15.13
C ASP A 229 -2.66 -4.67 15.23
N SER A 230 -1.33 -4.79 15.16
CA SER A 230 -0.42 -3.64 15.11
C SER A 230 -0.70 -2.75 13.88
N LEU A 231 -0.97 -3.33 12.72
CA LEU A 231 -1.35 -2.60 11.51
C LEU A 231 -2.68 -1.87 11.65
N LYS A 232 -3.68 -2.48 12.29
CA LYS A 232 -4.95 -1.81 12.58
C LYS A 232 -4.75 -0.61 13.51
N ILE A 233 -3.99 -0.80 14.58
CA ILE A 233 -3.67 0.25 15.55
C ILE A 233 -2.87 1.39 14.89
N LEU A 234 -1.85 1.08 14.09
CA LEU A 234 -1.09 2.07 13.32
C LEU A 234 -2.00 2.88 12.40
N HIS A 235 -2.88 2.21 11.64
CA HIS A 235 -3.81 2.86 10.72
C HIS A 235 -4.72 3.84 11.44
N HIS A 236 -5.28 3.41 12.57
CA HIS A 236 -6.12 4.24 13.41
C HIS A 236 -5.38 5.49 13.87
N PHE A 237 -4.15 5.35 14.35
CA PHE A 237 -3.37 6.50 14.82
C PHE A 237 -2.96 7.46 13.70
N VAL A 238 -2.57 6.99 12.51
CA VAL A 238 -2.26 7.91 11.40
C VAL A 238 -3.50 8.68 10.93
N THR A 239 -4.68 8.05 11.01
CA THR A 239 -5.96 8.71 10.72
C THR A 239 -6.31 9.74 11.80
N LEU A 240 -6.10 9.43 13.09
CA LEU A 240 -6.27 10.38 14.19
C LEU A 240 -5.30 11.56 14.09
N LEU A 241 -4.03 11.30 13.80
CA LEU A 241 -2.96 12.29 13.70
C LEU A 241 -3.26 13.37 12.65
N THR A 242 -3.87 12.95 11.54
CA THR A 242 -4.23 13.80 10.41
C THR A 242 -5.61 14.45 10.56
N SER A 243 -6.37 14.11 11.60
CA SER A 243 -7.66 14.74 11.94
C SER A 243 -7.48 16.10 12.62
N GLN A 244 -8.23 17.12 12.17
CA GLN A 244 -8.29 18.42 12.86
C GLN A 244 -9.10 18.38 14.17
N ARG A 245 -10.08 17.48 14.26
CA ARG A 245 -11.09 17.49 15.32
C ARG A 245 -10.76 16.56 16.47
N LEU A 246 -10.27 15.35 16.17
CA LEU A 246 -10.14 14.29 17.16
C LEU A 246 -8.88 14.45 18.01
N ALA A 247 -7.73 14.74 17.40
CA ALA A 247 -6.46 14.78 18.12
C ALA A 247 -5.58 15.97 17.68
N PRO A 248 -6.05 17.23 17.83
CA PRO A 248 -5.37 18.41 17.27
C PRO A 248 -3.94 18.61 17.79
N LYS A 249 -3.67 18.21 19.03
CA LYS A 249 -2.35 18.34 19.69
C LYS A 249 -1.42 17.16 19.45
N LEU A 250 -1.92 16.04 18.91
CA LEU A 250 -1.15 14.80 18.79
C LEU A 250 0.04 14.97 17.85
N TYR A 251 -0.15 15.68 16.74
CA TYR A 251 0.90 15.89 15.76
C TYR A 251 2.11 16.64 16.33
N SER A 252 1.89 17.82 16.91
CA SER A 252 2.97 18.61 17.50
C SER A 252 3.63 17.90 18.68
N TYR A 253 2.85 17.15 19.47
CA TYR A 253 3.38 16.34 20.56
C TYR A 253 4.32 15.23 20.06
N LEU A 254 3.92 14.47 19.04
CA LEU A 254 4.77 13.41 18.49
C LEU A 254 6.02 13.97 17.83
N CYS A 255 5.95 15.10 17.12
CA CYS A 255 7.14 15.77 16.60
C CYS A 255 8.13 16.13 17.73
N LEU A 256 7.63 16.62 18.87
CA LEU A 256 8.47 16.91 20.04
C LEU A 256 9.11 15.63 20.62
N LYS A 257 8.35 14.53 20.73
CA LYS A 257 8.86 13.27 21.30
C LYS A 257 9.88 12.56 20.42
N THR A 258 9.75 12.71 19.11
CA THR A 258 10.62 12.09 18.11
C THR A 258 11.78 12.97 17.70
N GLY A 259 11.76 14.27 18.04
CA GLY A 259 12.71 15.25 17.52
C GLY A 259 12.52 15.57 16.03
N SER A 260 11.44 15.08 15.42
CA SER A 260 11.17 15.25 14.00
C SER A 260 10.75 16.68 13.67
N GLN A 261 11.32 17.22 12.58
CA GLN A 261 10.95 18.54 12.08
C GLN A 261 9.51 18.52 11.53
N PRO A 262 8.64 19.46 11.96
CA PRO A 262 7.27 19.53 11.49
C PRO A 262 7.20 19.70 9.96
N GLN A 263 6.37 18.87 9.33
CA GLN A 263 6.01 18.94 7.92
C GLN A 263 4.67 19.68 7.76
N LYS A 264 4.51 20.35 6.61
CA LYS A 264 3.24 21.01 6.27
C LYS A 264 2.20 19.98 5.86
N ILE A 265 1.41 19.51 6.82
CA ILE A 265 0.30 18.58 6.57
C ILE A 265 -0.97 19.39 6.33
N ASP A 266 -1.54 19.33 5.13
CA ASP A 266 -2.88 19.88 4.90
C ASP A 266 -3.93 19.01 5.59
N LYS A 267 -4.55 19.58 6.63
CA LYS A 267 -5.66 18.96 7.37
C LYS A 267 -7.02 19.58 7.01
N SER A 268 -7.05 20.61 6.16
CA SER A 268 -8.28 21.36 5.83
C SER A 268 -9.27 20.52 5.01
N LYS A 269 -8.73 19.62 4.17
CA LYS A 269 -9.51 18.69 3.37
C LYS A 269 -9.64 17.35 4.09
N ARG A 270 -10.82 16.74 3.99
CA ARG A 270 -11.04 15.34 4.38
C ARG A 270 -10.41 14.42 3.33
N THR A 271 -9.09 14.36 3.32
CA THR A 271 -8.32 13.47 2.46
C THR A 271 -8.03 12.18 3.20
N ALA A 272 -8.36 11.03 2.60
CA ALA A 272 -7.97 9.73 3.14
C ALA A 272 -6.45 9.64 3.24
N TRP A 273 -5.93 9.00 4.29
CA TRP A 273 -4.50 8.99 4.59
C TRP A 273 -3.65 8.38 3.45
N GLU A 274 -4.16 7.35 2.78
CA GLU A 274 -3.53 6.65 1.64
C GLU A 274 -3.51 7.47 0.35
N SER A 275 -4.25 8.57 0.30
CA SER A 275 -4.22 9.51 -0.83
C SER A 275 -3.29 10.70 -0.57
N ARG A 276 -2.56 10.71 0.55
CA ARG A 276 -1.55 11.72 0.86
C ARG A 276 -0.24 11.42 0.13
N GLU A 277 0.53 12.48 -0.06
CA GLU A 277 1.88 12.44 -0.62
C GLU A 277 2.76 11.44 0.15
N LEU A 278 3.67 10.77 -0.56
CA LEU A 278 4.53 9.73 0.03
C LEU A 278 5.27 10.22 1.28
N ILE A 279 5.83 11.43 1.22
CA ILE A 279 6.58 12.01 2.34
C ILE A 279 5.70 12.29 3.56
N GLU A 280 4.45 12.72 3.35
CA GLU A 280 3.48 12.89 4.44
C GLU A 280 3.14 11.55 5.08
N ARG A 281 2.91 10.50 4.25
CA ARG A 281 2.64 9.14 4.75
C ARG A 281 3.82 8.60 5.54
N HIS A 282 5.05 8.74 5.02
CA HIS A 282 6.25 8.31 5.70
C HIS A 282 6.41 8.99 7.06
N HIS A 283 6.34 10.32 7.08
CA HIS A 283 6.49 11.12 8.29
C HIS A 283 5.41 10.80 9.33
N THR A 284 4.14 10.72 8.93
CA THR A 284 3.06 10.40 9.87
C THR A 284 3.15 8.98 10.43
N LEU A 285 3.60 8.00 9.63
CA LEU A 285 3.87 6.65 10.12
C LEU A 285 5.03 6.61 11.10
N ASP A 286 6.14 7.27 10.79
CA ASP A 286 7.31 7.36 11.69
C ASP A 286 6.91 7.93 13.06
N LEU A 287 6.12 9.01 13.07
CA LEU A 287 5.57 9.57 14.31
C LEU A 287 4.68 8.58 15.06
N CYS A 288 3.78 7.88 14.36
CA CYS A 288 2.86 6.92 14.98
C CYS A 288 3.58 5.66 15.49
N TRP A 289 4.71 5.28 14.91
CA TRP A 289 5.55 4.19 15.42
C TRP A 289 6.07 4.46 16.83
N TRP A 290 6.32 5.72 17.19
CA TRP A 290 6.68 6.07 18.57
C TRP A 290 5.62 5.63 19.59
N LEU A 291 4.32 5.65 19.23
CA LEU A 291 3.25 5.18 20.12
C LEU A 291 3.31 3.67 20.38
N ILE A 292 3.99 2.90 19.51
CA ILE A 292 4.03 1.43 19.51
C ILE A 292 5.40 0.89 19.95
N ASP A 293 6.50 1.62 19.74
CA ASP A 293 7.86 1.15 20.03
C ASP A 293 8.08 0.74 21.50
N ASN A 294 7.45 1.45 22.46
CA ASN A 294 7.38 1.09 23.87
C ASN A 294 5.92 0.94 24.32
N TYR A 295 5.20 0.04 23.66
CA TYR A 295 3.78 -0.21 23.92
C TYR A 295 3.57 -1.01 25.23
N PRO A 296 2.64 -0.60 26.12
CA PRO A 296 1.69 0.51 26.00
C PRO A 296 2.13 1.83 26.65
N ASP A 297 3.34 1.91 27.20
CA ASP A 297 3.78 3.04 28.03
C ASP A 297 3.75 4.39 27.30
N ASN A 298 4.20 4.45 26.04
CA ASN A 298 4.18 5.70 25.25
C ASN A 298 2.74 6.18 24.98
N LEU A 299 1.82 5.24 24.76
CA LEU A 299 0.40 5.53 24.61
C LEU A 299 -0.21 6.06 25.91
N PHE A 300 0.13 5.44 27.04
CA PHE A 300 -0.30 5.89 28.37
C PHE A 300 0.26 7.26 28.72
N GLN A 301 1.51 7.54 28.36
CA GLN A 301 2.11 8.87 28.55
C GLN A 301 1.35 9.93 27.74
N THR A 302 1.02 9.63 26.48
CA THR A 302 0.23 10.53 25.62
C THR A 302 -1.15 10.85 26.23
N TRP A 303 -1.77 9.88 26.89
CA TRP A 303 -3.02 10.09 27.64
C TRP A 303 -2.81 10.88 28.94
N LYS A 304 -1.78 10.56 29.73
CA LYS A 304 -1.44 11.29 30.97
C LYS A 304 -1.18 12.77 30.71
N ASP A 305 -0.51 13.09 29.61
CA ASP A 305 -0.20 14.45 29.18
C ASP A 305 -1.43 15.20 28.62
N GLY A 306 -2.61 14.56 28.57
CA GLY A 306 -3.85 15.17 28.12
C GLY A 306 -3.91 15.45 26.61
N VAL A 307 -2.97 14.88 25.84
CA VAL A 307 -2.87 15.06 24.38
C VAL A 307 -3.93 14.25 23.65
N LEU A 308 -4.20 13.03 24.14
CA LEU A 308 -5.18 12.13 23.56
C LEU A 308 -6.19 11.65 24.62
N ARG A 309 -7.48 11.79 24.33
CA ARG A 309 -8.56 11.34 25.20
C ARG A 309 -8.88 9.87 24.91
N TYR A 310 -9.21 9.10 25.96
CA TYR A 310 -9.52 7.67 25.81
C TYR A 310 -10.67 7.42 24.80
N ASN A 311 -11.75 8.22 24.84
CA ASN A 311 -12.86 8.13 23.88
C ASN A 311 -12.42 8.36 22.42
N HIS A 312 -11.35 9.12 22.19
CA HIS A 312 -10.85 9.36 20.84
C HIS A 312 -9.96 8.20 20.34
N MET A 313 -9.34 7.43 21.24
CA MET A 313 -8.52 6.25 20.91
C MET A 313 -9.34 5.07 20.37
N LEU A 314 -10.67 5.10 20.52
CA LEU A 314 -11.60 4.08 20.01
C LEU A 314 -12.60 4.68 19.01
N LYS A 315 -12.49 5.97 18.69
CA LYS A 315 -13.50 6.67 17.89
C LYS A 315 -13.37 6.27 16.42
N ASP A 316 -14.45 5.75 15.86
CA ASP A 316 -14.52 5.32 14.45
C ASP A 316 -13.47 4.22 14.14
N PHE A 317 -13.19 3.35 15.12
CA PHE A 317 -12.27 2.20 15.04
C PHE A 317 -13.05 0.88 15.13
N ASP A 318 -13.90 0.63 14.13
CA ASP A 318 -14.90 -0.44 14.17
C ASP A 318 -14.30 -1.85 14.30
N ASP A 319 -13.10 -2.07 13.75
CA ASP A 319 -12.40 -3.35 13.71
C ASP A 319 -11.24 -3.44 14.72
N CYS A 320 -11.31 -2.63 15.78
CA CYS A 320 -10.33 -2.55 16.87
C CYS A 320 -10.01 -3.92 17.51
N PRO A 321 -8.72 -4.28 17.66
CA PRO A 321 -8.32 -5.51 18.35
C PRO A 321 -8.82 -5.58 19.81
N ASP A 322 -9.29 -6.74 20.24
CA ASP A 322 -9.89 -6.93 21.58
C ASP A 322 -8.92 -6.56 22.71
N ASP A 323 -7.65 -6.92 22.59
CA ASP A 323 -6.65 -6.61 23.62
C ASP A 323 -6.31 -5.12 23.67
N PHE A 324 -6.33 -4.43 22.53
CA PHE A 324 -6.22 -2.97 22.50
C PHE A 324 -7.44 -2.32 23.17
N LYS A 325 -8.65 -2.81 22.88
CA LYS A 325 -9.88 -2.32 23.50
C LYS A 325 -9.85 -2.47 25.03
N LYS A 326 -9.49 -3.65 25.54
CA LYS A 326 -9.31 -3.91 26.98
C LYS A 326 -8.28 -2.95 27.60
N LEU A 327 -7.16 -2.71 26.91
CA LEU A 327 -6.14 -1.77 27.37
C LEU A 327 -6.69 -0.35 27.52
N ILE A 328 -7.44 0.15 26.52
CA ILE A 328 -8.01 1.49 26.56
C ILE A 328 -9.12 1.61 27.62
N ASP A 329 -9.89 0.56 27.85
CA ASP A 329 -10.95 0.57 28.86
C ASP A 329 -10.41 0.88 30.27
N VAL A 330 -9.19 0.43 30.60
CA VAL A 330 -8.52 0.75 31.89
C VAL A 330 -8.25 2.26 32.06
N LEU A 331 -8.17 3.01 30.97
CA LEU A 331 -7.96 4.47 30.96
C LEU A 331 -9.25 5.26 31.19
N ASN A 332 -10.41 4.59 31.19
CA ASN A 332 -11.69 5.21 31.46
C ASN A 332 -11.77 5.65 32.93
N ARG A 333 -11.66 6.96 33.17
CA ARG A 333 -11.68 7.55 34.52
C ARG A 333 -12.98 7.26 35.29
N ASN A 334 -14.08 6.93 34.60
CA ASN A 334 -15.35 6.60 35.25
C ASN A 334 -15.33 5.21 35.90
N ILE A 335 -14.61 4.24 35.31
CA ILE A 335 -14.44 2.89 35.90
C ILE A 335 -13.72 2.97 37.25
N ARG A 336 -12.71 3.84 37.36
CA ARG A 336 -12.02 4.08 38.63
C ARG A 336 -12.94 4.75 39.66
N LYS A 337 -13.80 5.70 39.26
CA LYS A 337 -14.79 6.32 40.16
C LYS A 337 -15.83 5.32 40.68
N GLU A 338 -16.29 4.38 39.84
CA GLU A 338 -17.24 3.33 40.26
C GLU A 338 -16.60 2.28 41.19
N LEU A 339 -15.34 1.91 40.94
CA LEU A 339 -14.59 1.01 41.82
C LEU A 339 -14.35 1.63 43.21
N TYR A 340 -14.04 2.93 43.29
CA TYR A 340 -13.95 3.66 44.56
C TYR A 340 -15.30 3.78 45.28
N ARG A 341 -16.41 3.89 44.54
CA ARG A 341 -17.75 3.88 45.14
C ARG A 341 -18.15 2.50 45.67
N LYS A 342 -17.73 1.41 45.01
CA LYS A 342 -18.01 0.03 45.45
C LYS A 342 -17.13 -0.47 46.61
N THR A 343 -16.05 0.23 46.94
CA THR A 343 -15.18 -0.08 48.09
C THR A 343 -15.52 0.75 49.33
N MET A 344 -16.46 1.70 49.22
CA MET A 344 -16.98 2.51 50.32
C MET A 344 -18.38 2.09 50.80
N PHE A 345 -18.87 0.95 50.32
CA PHE A 345 -20.02 0.20 50.84
C PHE A 345 -19.58 -1.24 51.07
#